data_AF-A0A7G2IQR2-F1
#
_entry.id   AF-A0A7G2IQR2-F1
#
_cell.length_a   1.000
_cell.length_b   1.000
_cell.length_c   1.000
_cell.angle_alpha   90.00
_cell.angle_beta   90.00
_cell.angle_gamma   90.00
#
_symmetry.space_group_name_H-M   'P 1'
#
loop_
_entity.id
_entity.type
_entity.pdbx_description
1 polymer ?
#
loop_
_entity_poly.entity_id
_entity_poly.type
_entity_poly.pdbx_seq_one_letter_code
_entity_poly.pdbx_strand_id
1 'polypeptide(L)'
;MRSLREKLAQANLKLERNYPEPKLVYQQRGTAAGTAWLQTYEIRLNPVLLMENVDAFVNEVVPHELAHLLVWKYFGRVPPHGKEWKWMMESVLGVPARRTHQFELQSVQRKTFTYRCKCQEHQLTVRRHNRVIRGEATYRCVHCGEPLIAE
;
A
#
# COMPACT_ATOMS: atom_id res chain seq x y z
N MET A 1 1.45 17.00 -6.53
CA MET A 1 1.45 17.16 -5.05
C MET A 1 2.74 17.86 -4.65
N ARG A 2 2.70 18.85 -3.72
CA ARG A 2 3.87 19.70 -3.42
C ARG A 2 5.07 18.93 -2.86
N SER A 3 4.85 18.09 -1.85
CA SER A 3 5.91 17.28 -1.22
C SER A 3 6.69 16.41 -2.23
N LEU A 4 5.99 15.80 -3.21
CA LEU A 4 6.65 15.03 -4.26
C LEU A 4 7.70 15.87 -5.02
N ARG A 5 7.32 17.07 -5.46
CA ARG A 5 8.20 17.95 -6.23
C ARG A 5 9.35 18.46 -5.40
N GLU A 6 9.10 18.81 -4.15
CA GLU A 6 10.15 19.26 -3.22
C GLU A 6 11.18 18.16 -2.98
N LYS A 7 10.73 16.93 -2.70
CA LYS A 7 11.63 15.79 -2.48
C LYS A 7 12.36 15.34 -3.74
N LEU A 8 11.70 15.40 -4.89
CA LEU A 8 12.33 15.14 -6.18
C LEU A 8 13.41 16.20 -6.50
N ALA A 9 13.11 17.48 -6.29
CA ALA A 9 14.09 18.56 -6.49
C ALA A 9 15.28 18.40 -5.54
N GLN A 10 15.04 18.05 -4.28
CA GLN A 10 16.09 17.76 -3.30
C GLN A 10 16.97 16.59 -3.75
N ALA A 11 16.38 15.51 -4.26
CA ALA A 11 17.13 14.37 -4.79
C ALA A 11 17.95 14.74 -6.02
N ASN A 12 17.35 15.45 -6.98
CA ASN A 12 18.01 15.93 -8.19
C ASN A 12 19.22 16.80 -7.86
N LEU A 13 19.08 17.72 -6.89
CA LEU A 13 20.18 18.55 -6.40
C LEU A 13 21.29 17.71 -5.77
N LYS A 14 20.96 16.84 -4.81
CA LYS A 14 21.98 16.07 -4.06
C LYS A 14 22.68 15.01 -4.89
N LEU A 15 22.02 14.48 -5.92
CA LEU A 15 22.56 13.43 -6.78
C LEU A 15 23.19 13.99 -8.06
N GLU A 16 23.09 15.29 -8.30
CA GLU A 16 23.49 15.95 -9.55
C GLU A 16 22.82 15.27 -10.77
N ARG A 17 21.52 15.02 -10.65
CA ARG A 17 20.69 14.34 -11.66
C ARG A 17 19.47 15.17 -12.00
N ASN A 18 18.78 14.76 -13.07
CA ASN A 18 17.49 15.32 -13.46
C ASN A 18 16.48 14.20 -13.72
N TYR A 19 15.97 13.60 -12.64
CA TYR A 19 14.90 12.62 -12.72
C TYR A 19 13.57 13.29 -13.05
N PRO A 20 12.74 12.69 -13.91
CA PRO A 20 11.42 13.23 -14.24
C PRO A 20 10.47 13.17 -13.03
N GLU A 21 9.39 13.96 -13.05
CA GLU A 21 8.33 13.84 -12.04
C GLU A 21 7.55 12.53 -12.27
N PRO A 22 7.44 11.63 -11.27
CA PRO A 22 6.64 10.42 -11.41
C PRO A 22 5.16 10.76 -11.42
N LYS A 23 4.39 9.97 -12.17
CA LYS A 23 2.94 10.15 -12.25
C LYS A 23 2.28 9.73 -10.95
N LEU A 24 1.45 10.60 -10.39
CA LEU A 24 0.60 10.28 -9.22
C LEU A 24 -0.74 9.71 -9.67
N VAL A 25 -1.12 8.57 -9.10
CA VAL A 25 -2.38 7.88 -9.40
C VAL A 25 -3.12 7.54 -8.11
N TYR A 26 -4.40 7.87 -8.03
CA TYR A 26 -5.22 7.68 -6.83
C TYR A 26 -6.13 6.45 -6.94
N GLN A 27 -5.53 5.28 -7.20
CA GLN A 27 -6.25 4.04 -7.48
C GLN A 27 -5.84 2.87 -6.56
N GLN A 28 -4.96 3.10 -5.59
CA GLN A 28 -4.58 2.05 -4.64
C GLN A 28 -5.79 1.69 -3.77
N ARG A 29 -5.99 0.40 -3.50
CA ARG A 29 -7.09 -0.13 -2.71
C ARG A 29 -6.60 -1.03 -1.57
N GLY A 30 -7.47 -1.28 -0.61
CA GLY A 30 -7.15 -2.10 0.56
C GLY A 30 -6.32 -1.33 1.58
N THR A 31 -5.46 -2.04 2.32
CA THR A 31 -4.75 -1.46 3.48
C THR A 31 -3.40 -0.83 3.14
N ALA A 32 -2.93 -0.98 1.90
CA ALA A 32 -1.69 -0.32 1.46
C ALA A 32 -1.97 1.17 1.21
N ALA A 33 -1.16 2.03 1.82
CA ALA A 33 -1.25 3.48 1.67
C ALA A 33 -0.68 3.98 0.33
N GLY A 34 0.47 3.43 -0.07
CA GLY A 34 1.17 3.77 -1.30
C GLY A 34 1.79 2.53 -1.94
N THR A 35 2.06 2.60 -3.25
CA THR A 35 2.95 1.68 -3.97
C THR A 35 3.70 2.40 -5.08
N ALA A 36 4.97 2.05 -5.26
CA ALA A 36 5.79 2.48 -6.39
C ALA A 36 5.75 1.46 -7.53
N TRP A 37 5.45 1.92 -8.75
CA TRP A 37 5.43 1.11 -9.96
C TRP A 37 6.63 1.49 -10.83
N LEU A 38 7.70 0.71 -10.70
CA LEU A 38 9.02 1.05 -11.24
C LEU A 38 9.01 1.23 -12.77
N GLN A 39 8.39 0.29 -13.50
CA GLN A 39 8.39 0.25 -14.96
C GLN A 39 7.62 1.42 -15.59
N THR A 40 6.47 1.77 -15.02
CA THR A 40 5.62 2.87 -15.49
C THR A 40 5.97 4.20 -14.84
N TYR A 41 6.91 4.19 -13.88
CA TYR A 41 7.34 5.34 -13.10
C TYR A 41 6.17 6.09 -12.44
N GLU A 42 5.31 5.32 -11.76
CA GLU A 42 4.11 5.82 -11.07
C GLU A 42 4.22 5.64 -9.56
N ILE A 43 3.63 6.57 -8.81
CA ILE A 43 3.30 6.42 -7.40
C ILE A 43 1.79 6.28 -7.31
N ARG A 44 1.30 5.15 -6.79
CA ARG A 44 -0.13 4.91 -6.58
C ARG A 44 -0.48 5.07 -5.11
N LEU A 45 -1.40 5.98 -4.82
CA LEU A 45 -1.85 6.31 -3.46
C LEU A 45 -3.27 5.82 -3.22
N ASN A 46 -3.57 5.47 -1.97
CA ASN A 46 -4.90 5.12 -1.54
C ASN A 46 -5.67 6.40 -1.19
N PRO A 47 -6.70 6.76 -1.96
CA PRO A 47 -7.38 8.04 -1.76
C PRO A 47 -8.10 8.12 -0.41
N VAL A 48 -8.63 7.01 0.11
CA VAL A 48 -9.33 7.00 1.41
C VAL A 48 -8.34 7.27 2.54
N LEU A 49 -7.27 6.47 2.62
CA LEU A 49 -6.23 6.66 3.63
C LEU A 49 -5.54 8.03 3.52
N LEU A 50 -5.38 8.55 2.30
CA LEU A 50 -4.81 9.88 2.08
C LEU A 50 -5.70 10.97 2.68
N MET A 51 -7.01 10.93 2.43
CA MET A 51 -7.94 11.93 2.97
C MET A 51 -7.97 11.91 4.51
N GLU A 52 -7.79 10.74 5.10
CA GLU A 52 -7.79 10.54 6.55
C GLU A 52 -6.44 10.88 7.21
N ASN A 53 -5.34 10.81 6.47
CA ASN A 53 -3.98 10.89 7.01
C ASN A 53 -3.06 11.78 6.15
N VAL A 54 -3.56 12.96 5.74
CA VAL A 54 -2.88 13.85 4.79
C VAL A 54 -1.42 14.12 5.18
N ASP A 55 -1.17 14.48 6.44
CA ASP A 55 0.17 14.81 6.92
C ASP A 55 1.14 13.63 6.81
N ALA A 56 0.70 12.42 7.15
CA ALA A 56 1.54 11.24 7.02
C ALA A 56 1.81 10.88 5.56
N PHE A 57 0.86 11.11 4.65
CA PHE A 57 1.08 10.92 3.23
C PHE A 57 2.10 11.90 2.66
N VAL A 58 1.96 13.18 3.03
CA VAL A 58 2.85 14.26 2.59
C VAL A 58 4.26 14.04 3.13
N ASN A 59 4.40 13.70 4.41
CA ASN A 59 5.71 13.65 5.09
C ASN A 59 6.39 12.29 5.01
N GLU A 60 5.64 11.21 4.84
CA GLU A 60 6.19 9.85 4.94
C GLU A 60 5.88 8.98 3.70
N VAL A 61 4.62 8.79 3.33
CA VAL A 61 4.24 7.84 2.25
C VAL A 61 4.77 8.27 0.89
N VAL A 62 4.58 9.54 0.50
CA VAL A 62 5.03 10.03 -0.81
C VAL A 62 6.55 10.00 -0.95
N PRO A 63 7.34 10.48 0.04
CA PRO A 63 8.79 10.29 0.04
C PRO A 63 9.21 8.81 0.00
N HIS A 64 8.51 7.93 0.72
CA HIS A 64 8.77 6.49 0.73
C HIS A 64 8.64 5.88 -0.66
N GLU A 65 7.52 6.12 -1.35
CA GLU A 65 7.30 5.58 -2.70
C GLU A 65 8.23 6.23 -3.74
N LEU A 66 8.52 7.52 -3.60
CA LEU A 66 9.52 8.19 -4.42
C LEU A 66 10.91 7.54 -4.26
N ALA A 67 11.31 7.20 -3.04
CA ALA A 67 12.60 6.57 -2.79
C ALA A 67 12.74 5.23 -3.54
N HIS A 68 11.68 4.41 -3.63
CA HIS A 68 11.72 3.17 -4.43
C HIS A 68 12.00 3.45 -5.91
N LEU A 69 11.34 4.46 -6.49
CA LEU A 69 11.55 4.85 -7.88
C LEU A 69 12.97 5.36 -8.13
N LEU A 70 13.47 6.22 -7.24
CA LEU A 70 14.82 6.79 -7.35
C LEU A 70 15.91 5.74 -7.15
N VAL A 71 15.76 4.84 -6.18
CA VAL A 71 16.68 3.72 -5.96
C VAL A 71 16.77 2.86 -7.20
N TRP A 72 15.63 2.52 -7.81
CA TRP A 72 15.63 1.75 -9.05
C TRP A 72 16.33 2.48 -10.21
N LYS A 73 16.14 3.80 -10.34
CA LYS A 73 16.83 4.59 -11.36
C LYS A 73 18.33 4.75 -11.11
N TYR A 74 18.76 4.82 -9.85
CA TYR A 74 20.15 5.08 -9.48
C TYR A 74 20.98 3.79 -9.40
N PHE A 75 20.43 2.73 -8.79
CA PHE A 75 21.15 1.48 -8.52
C PHE A 75 20.66 0.29 -9.35
N GLY A 76 19.53 0.40 -10.05
CA GLY A 76 18.91 -0.73 -10.72
C GLY A 76 18.17 -1.67 -9.75
N ARG A 77 18.21 -2.97 -10.03
CA ARG A 77 17.47 -3.97 -9.23
C ARG A 77 18.22 -4.28 -7.94
N VAL A 78 17.67 -3.83 -6.82
CA VAL A 78 18.17 -4.12 -5.46
C VAL A 78 17.01 -4.58 -4.55
N PRO A 79 17.28 -5.20 -3.39
CA PRO A 79 16.25 -5.55 -2.44
C PRO A 79 15.45 -4.32 -1.97
N PRO A 80 14.11 -4.42 -1.85
CA PRO A 80 13.29 -3.33 -1.33
C PRO A 80 13.68 -3.04 0.13
N HIS A 81 13.70 -1.76 0.49
CA HIS A 81 14.05 -1.29 1.84
C HIS A 81 15.45 -1.72 2.33
N GLY A 82 16.37 -2.05 1.41
CA GLY A 82 17.78 -2.35 1.69
C GLY A 82 18.61 -1.11 2.02
N LYS A 83 19.94 -1.27 2.08
CA LYS A 83 20.87 -0.18 2.43
C LYS A 83 20.79 1.00 1.46
N GLU A 84 20.58 0.74 0.17
CA GLU A 84 20.41 1.76 -0.88
C GLU A 84 19.15 2.59 -0.66
N TRP A 85 18.05 1.92 -0.28
CA TRP A 85 16.80 2.60 0.03
C TRP A 85 16.88 3.40 1.32
N LYS A 86 17.50 2.86 2.37
CA LYS A 86 17.74 3.60 3.62
C LYS A 86 18.58 4.85 3.38
N TRP A 87 19.66 4.72 2.59
CA TRP A 87 20.49 5.86 2.18
C TRP A 87 19.69 6.89 1.36
N MET A 88 18.87 6.44 0.41
CA MET A 88 18.00 7.34 -0.36
C MET A 88 17.03 8.09 0.56
N MET A 89 16.40 7.41 1.51
CA MET A 89 15.49 8.04 2.46
C MET A 89 16.19 9.06 3.36
N GLU A 90 17.25 8.64 4.06
CA GLU A 90 17.85 9.43 5.13
C GLU A 90 18.86 10.45 4.59
N SER A 91 19.78 10.03 3.73
CA SER A 91 20.88 10.87 3.23
C SER A 91 20.46 11.74 2.05
N VAL A 92 19.59 11.24 1.18
CA VAL A 92 19.13 12.00 0.00
C VAL A 92 17.86 12.77 0.32
N LEU A 93 16.76 12.10 0.68
CA LEU A 93 15.45 12.73 0.89
C LEU A 93 15.28 13.37 2.27
N GLY A 94 16.15 13.07 3.24
CA GLY A 94 16.08 13.64 4.60
C GLY A 94 14.80 13.23 5.33
N VAL A 95 14.30 12.02 5.08
CA VAL A 95 13.11 11.44 5.72
C VAL A 95 13.53 10.16 6.45
N PRO A 96 13.09 9.92 7.69
CA PRO A 96 13.40 8.68 8.40
C PRO A 96 12.99 7.44 7.59
N ALA A 97 13.84 6.42 7.55
CA ALA A 97 13.62 5.18 6.79
C ALA A 97 12.61 4.23 7.50
N ARG A 98 11.39 4.71 7.77
CA ARG A 98 10.31 3.91 8.35
C ARG A 98 9.66 3.05 7.26
N ARG A 99 9.57 1.73 7.53
CA ARG A 99 8.97 0.75 6.60
C ARG A 99 7.46 0.67 6.72
N THR A 100 6.93 0.89 7.91
CA THR A 100 5.52 0.67 8.24
C THR A 100 4.92 1.96 8.80
N HIS A 101 3.78 2.35 8.24
CA HIS A 101 2.90 3.36 8.82
C HIS A 101 1.73 2.62 9.47
N GLN A 102 1.35 3.03 10.68
CA GLN A 102 0.17 2.50 11.35
C GLN A 102 -0.98 3.50 11.14
N PHE A 103 -1.76 3.28 10.10
CA PHE A 103 -2.99 4.03 9.87
C PHE A 103 -4.17 3.31 10.51
N GLU A 104 -5.17 4.06 10.95
CA GLU A 104 -6.47 3.47 11.23
C GLU A 104 -7.01 2.87 9.93
N LEU A 105 -7.33 1.58 9.96
CA LEU A 105 -7.71 0.85 8.75
C LEU A 105 -9.22 0.68 8.63
N GLN A 106 -10.04 1.18 9.57
CA GLN A 106 -11.49 0.90 9.60
C GLN A 106 -12.17 1.26 8.27
N SER A 107 -11.85 2.41 7.70
CA SER A 107 -12.46 2.89 6.45
C SER A 107 -12.00 2.15 5.19
N VAL A 108 -10.88 1.41 5.26
CA VAL A 108 -10.35 0.61 4.15
C VAL A 108 -10.33 -0.88 4.43
N GLN A 109 -10.81 -1.29 5.60
CA GLN A 109 -10.93 -2.68 5.99
C GLN A 109 -11.85 -3.36 4.99
N ARG A 110 -11.43 -4.56 4.57
CA ARG A 110 -12.25 -5.35 3.67
C ARG A 110 -13.54 -5.68 4.40
N LYS A 111 -14.69 -5.27 3.84
CA LYS A 111 -15.99 -5.73 4.31
C LYS A 111 -15.97 -7.25 4.43
N THR A 112 -16.26 -7.74 5.62
CA THR A 112 -16.48 -9.17 5.87
C THR A 112 -17.96 -9.41 6.13
N PHE A 113 -18.39 -10.63 5.88
CA PHE A 113 -19.75 -11.09 6.09
C PHE A 113 -19.69 -12.21 7.12
N THR A 114 -20.52 -12.11 8.14
CA THR A 114 -20.64 -13.15 9.17
C THR A 114 -21.31 -14.38 8.58
N TYR A 115 -20.67 -15.52 8.79
CA TYR A 115 -21.19 -16.84 8.50
C TYR A 115 -21.06 -17.68 9.76
N ARG A 116 -21.98 -18.62 9.96
CA ARG A 116 -21.96 -19.54 11.09
C ARG A 116 -21.95 -20.99 10.65
N CYS A 117 -21.33 -21.82 11.46
CA CYS A 117 -21.52 -23.27 11.46
C CYS A 117 -21.98 -23.70 12.85
N LYS A 118 -22.15 -25.00 13.08
CA LYS A 118 -22.58 -25.51 14.39
C LYS A 118 -21.61 -25.26 15.55
N CYS A 119 -20.35 -24.90 15.27
CA CYS A 119 -19.32 -24.77 16.31
C CYS A 119 -18.80 -23.35 16.52
N GLN A 120 -18.95 -22.43 15.56
CA GLN A 120 -18.43 -21.06 15.66
C GLN A 120 -18.91 -20.15 14.52
N GLU A 121 -18.62 -18.86 14.67
CA GLU A 121 -18.71 -17.84 13.63
C GLU A 121 -17.43 -17.73 12.79
N HIS A 122 -17.61 -17.25 11.57
CA HIS A 122 -16.56 -17.06 10.57
C HIS A 122 -16.79 -15.75 9.82
N GLN A 123 -15.71 -15.05 9.51
CA GLN A 123 -15.75 -13.84 8.69
C GLN A 123 -15.31 -14.17 7.26
N LEU A 124 -16.27 -14.19 6.33
CA LEU A 124 -15.98 -14.39 4.92
C LEU A 124 -15.72 -13.05 4.23
N THR A 125 -14.66 -12.98 3.42
CA THR A 125 -14.40 -11.80 2.59
C THR A 125 -15.49 -11.64 1.54
N VAL A 126 -15.70 -10.41 1.03
CA VAL A 126 -16.62 -10.12 -0.10
C VAL A 126 -16.48 -11.12 -1.25
N ARG A 127 -15.24 -11.52 -1.60
CA ARG A 127 -15.03 -12.49 -2.68
C ARG A 127 -15.63 -13.86 -2.36
N ARG A 128 -15.43 -14.37 -1.14
CA ARG A 128 -15.99 -15.66 -0.72
C ARG A 128 -17.51 -15.56 -0.60
N HIS A 129 -18.02 -14.50 0.02
CA HIS A 129 -19.45 -14.22 0.10
C HIS A 129 -20.11 -14.20 -1.30
N ASN A 130 -19.57 -13.45 -2.26
CA ASN A 130 -20.12 -13.37 -3.61
C ASN A 130 -20.12 -14.71 -4.34
N ARG A 131 -19.12 -15.58 -4.11
CA ARG A 131 -19.11 -16.93 -4.67
C ARG A 131 -20.21 -17.81 -4.08
N VAL A 132 -20.50 -17.66 -2.79
CA VAL A 132 -21.64 -18.35 -2.15
C VAL A 132 -22.96 -17.86 -2.74
N ILE A 133 -23.17 -16.55 -2.83
CA ILE A 133 -24.40 -15.94 -3.39
C ILE A 133 -24.64 -16.36 -4.85
N ARG A 134 -23.57 -16.55 -5.64
CA ARG A 134 -23.67 -17.03 -7.03
C ARG A 134 -23.80 -18.56 -7.17
N GLY A 135 -23.79 -19.30 -6.06
CA GLY A 135 -23.80 -20.77 -6.08
C GLY A 135 -22.49 -21.40 -6.59
N GLU A 136 -21.41 -20.63 -6.72
CA GLU A 136 -20.12 -21.08 -7.26
C GLU A 136 -19.25 -21.79 -6.21
N ALA A 137 -19.59 -21.69 -4.92
CA ALA A 137 -18.84 -22.32 -3.84
C ALA A 137 -19.69 -22.53 -2.58
N THR A 138 -19.47 -23.66 -1.92
CA THR A 138 -19.87 -23.90 -0.52
C THR A 138 -18.61 -24.04 0.32
N TYR A 139 -18.46 -23.18 1.33
CA TYR A 139 -17.33 -23.25 2.26
C TYR A 139 -17.69 -24.10 3.47
N ARG A 140 -16.71 -24.80 4.04
CA ARG A 140 -16.87 -25.65 5.23
C ARG A 140 -15.93 -25.20 6.34
N CYS A 141 -16.36 -25.38 7.59
CA CYS A 141 -15.53 -25.13 8.75
C CYS A 141 -14.41 -26.16 8.83
N VAL A 142 -13.18 -25.71 9.10
CA VAL A 142 -12.01 -26.60 9.26
C VAL A 142 -12.04 -27.40 10.55
N HIS A 143 -12.82 -26.96 11.55
CA HIS A 143 -12.93 -27.63 12.85
C HIS A 143 -14.01 -28.72 12.85
N CYS A 144 -15.20 -28.43 12.34
CA CYS A 144 -16.33 -29.37 12.42
C CYS A 144 -16.77 -29.95 11.07
N GLY A 145 -16.20 -29.50 9.94
CA GLY A 145 -16.53 -29.97 8.59
C GLY A 145 -17.88 -29.48 8.03
N GLU A 146 -18.69 -28.81 8.84
CA GLU A 146 -20.03 -28.35 8.45
C GLU A 146 -19.98 -27.18 7.47
N PRO A 147 -20.98 -27.07 6.57
CA PRO A 147 -21.10 -25.93 5.67
C PRO A 147 -21.29 -24.63 6.46
N LEU A 148 -20.68 -23.56 5.96
CA LEU A 148 -20.87 -22.22 6.47
C LEU A 148 -22.16 -21.63 5.91
N ILE A 149 -23.05 -21.19 6.78
CA ILE A 149 -24.34 -20.60 6.43
C ILE A 149 -24.27 -19.10 6.72
N ALA A 150 -24.72 -18.27 5.77
CA ALA A 150 -24.81 -16.82 5.98
C ALA A 150 -25.81 -16.54 7.12
N GLU A 151 -25.51 -15.57 7.97
CA GLU A 151 -26.46 -15.07 8.94
C GLU A 151 -27.59 -14.27 8.28
#